data_AF-A0A5D2UY50-F1
#
_entry.id   AF-A0A5D2UY50-F1
#
_cell.length_a   1.000
_cell.length_b   1.000
_cell.length_c   1.000
_cell.angle_alpha   90.00
_cell.angle_beta   90.00
_cell.angle_gamma   90.00
#
_symmetry.space_group_name_H-M   'P 1'
#
loop_
_entity.id
_entity.type
_entity.pdbx_description
1 polymer ?
#
loop_
_entity_poly.entity_id
_entity_poly.type
_entity_poly.pdbx_seq_one_letter_code
_entity_poly.pdbx_strand_id
1 'polypeptide(L)'
;MSSLRYKCVGVTWQGKIYVMGGFAERENSDINLLTFSPQRSSAEVFDTRTGGWDLAVGMWQLDVPPNQIVAVDGKLFSSGDCLKPWKGHIDVYDGKQNMWDEADGSRFQTLNLPFSTISGSSNGNWAPIERLYLTMAPVGTQLYFLAGYRVPGESPRTVSMVYAFDTSATIGAWKSLEPTEEEGEKELCSHCCVVQLS
;
A
#
# COMPACT_ATOMS: atom_id res chain seq x y z
N MET A 1 -8.50 9.79 20.05
CA MET A 1 -8.58 8.39 19.58
C MET A 1 -9.37 7.60 20.61
N SER A 2 -10.40 6.88 20.17
CA SER A 2 -11.36 6.17 21.03
C SER A 2 -11.34 4.64 20.82
N SER A 3 -10.58 4.16 19.84
CA SER A 3 -10.45 2.73 19.52
C SER A 3 -8.96 2.36 19.44
N LEU A 4 -8.58 1.25 20.07
CA LEU A 4 -7.24 0.70 19.91
C LEU A 4 -7.15 0.05 18.52
N ARG A 5 -6.18 0.47 17.70
CA ARG A 5 -5.98 -0.06 16.34
C ARG A 5 -4.54 -0.53 16.17
N TYR A 6 -4.36 -1.68 15.52
CA TYR A 6 -3.05 -2.15 15.07
C TYR A 6 -3.08 -2.48 13.57
N LYS A 7 -1.93 -2.35 12.90
CA LYS A 7 -1.81 -2.43 11.43
C LYS A 7 -2.77 -1.48 10.69
N CYS A 8 -3.02 -0.30 11.26
CA CYS A 8 -3.72 0.80 10.59
C CYS A 8 -2.76 1.63 9.74
N VAL A 9 -3.30 2.36 8.77
CA VAL A 9 -2.52 3.31 7.96
C VAL A 9 -2.79 4.74 8.45
N GLY A 10 -1.71 5.49 8.70
CA GLY A 10 -1.78 6.92 8.96
C GLY A 10 -1.47 7.73 7.70
N VAL A 11 -2.31 8.71 7.36
CA VAL A 11 -2.05 9.64 6.23
C VAL A 11 -2.50 11.06 6.58
N THR A 12 -1.71 12.04 6.17
CA THR A 12 -2.10 13.46 6.23
C THR A 12 -2.81 13.83 4.92
N TRP A 13 -4.01 14.40 5.02
CA TRP A 13 -4.83 14.73 3.86
C TRP A 13 -5.72 15.94 4.15
N GLN A 14 -5.68 16.94 3.27
CA GLN A 14 -6.47 18.18 3.37
C GLN A 14 -6.44 18.84 4.77
N GLY A 15 -5.25 18.91 5.39
CA GLY A 15 -5.08 19.53 6.71
C GLY A 15 -5.56 18.70 7.90
N LYS A 16 -5.92 17.43 7.70
CA LYS A 16 -6.31 16.49 8.76
C LYS A 16 -5.38 15.28 8.78
N ILE A 17 -5.36 14.57 9.90
CA ILE A 17 -4.66 13.29 10.05
C ILE A 17 -5.70 12.19 10.06
N TYR A 18 -5.58 11.21 9.17
CA TYR A 18 -6.47 10.06 9.07
C TYR A 18 -5.74 8.82 9.54
N VAL A 19 -6.33 8.10 10.48
CA VAL A 19 -5.91 6.76 10.91
C VAL A 19 -6.95 5.78 10.40
N MET A 20 -6.65 5.12 9.29
CA MET A 20 -7.57 4.29 8.52
C MET A 20 -7.39 2.80 8.77
N GLY A 21 -8.52 2.12 8.92
CA GLY A 21 -8.59 0.66 9.02
C GLY A 21 -7.90 0.13 10.27
N GLY A 22 -7.08 -0.90 10.09
CA GLY A 22 -6.47 -1.65 11.18
C GLY A 22 -7.44 -2.63 11.82
N PHE A 23 -6.87 -3.59 12.54
CA PHE A 23 -7.65 -4.42 13.45
C PHE A 23 -7.97 -3.58 14.67
N ALA A 24 -9.26 -3.49 15.01
CA ALA A 24 -9.76 -2.69 16.11
C ALA A 24 -10.33 -3.60 17.19
N GLU A 25 -9.91 -3.39 18.42
CA GLU A 25 -10.53 -3.99 19.61
C GLU A 25 -11.17 -2.87 20.44
N ARG A 26 -12.41 -3.09 20.88
CA ARG A 26 -13.05 -2.22 21.86
C ARG A 26 -12.88 -2.85 23.23
N GLU A 27 -12.53 -2.05 24.23
CA GLU A 27 -12.29 -2.50 25.62
C GLU A 27 -13.48 -3.29 26.23
N ASN A 28 -14.69 -3.18 25.65
CA ASN A 28 -15.92 -3.83 26.12
C ASN A 28 -16.69 -4.62 25.02
N SER A 29 -16.04 -5.04 23.94
CA SER A 29 -16.68 -5.92 22.94
C SER A 29 -16.32 -7.37 23.19
N ASP A 30 -17.33 -8.24 23.32
CA ASP A 30 -17.14 -9.69 23.27
C ASP A 30 -16.29 -10.03 22.05
N ILE A 31 -15.21 -10.79 22.26
CA ILE A 31 -14.27 -11.23 21.22
C ILE A 31 -14.99 -12.25 20.32
N ASN A 32 -15.92 -11.77 19.50
CA ASN A 32 -16.44 -12.50 18.37
C ASN A 32 -15.60 -12.12 17.15
N LEU A 33 -14.49 -12.83 17.00
CA LEU A 33 -13.56 -12.80 15.85
C LEU A 33 -14.24 -13.03 14.49
N LEU A 34 -15.53 -13.36 14.47
CA LEU A 34 -16.30 -13.80 13.30
C LEU A 34 -17.32 -12.78 12.79
N THR A 35 -17.50 -11.64 13.46
CA THR A 35 -18.45 -10.60 13.03
C THR A 35 -17.74 -9.37 12.50
N PHE A 36 -18.10 -8.97 11.28
CA PHE A 36 -17.72 -7.68 10.68
C PHE A 36 -17.86 -6.57 11.72
N SER A 37 -16.75 -5.91 12.05
CA SER A 37 -16.74 -4.78 12.96
C SER A 37 -16.65 -3.50 12.12
N PRO A 38 -17.69 -2.65 12.10
CA PRO A 38 -17.66 -1.36 11.39
C PRO A 38 -16.48 -0.46 11.80
N GLN A 39 -15.89 -0.72 12.96
CA GLN A 39 -14.70 -0.04 13.45
C GLN A 39 -13.47 -0.38 12.59
N ARG A 40 -13.32 -1.61 12.10
CA ARG A 40 -12.22 -2.03 11.21
C ARG A 40 -12.31 -1.41 9.82
N SER A 41 -13.51 -0.96 9.45
CA SER A 41 -13.86 -0.31 8.18
C SER A 41 -14.06 1.22 8.36
N SER A 42 -13.38 1.84 9.33
CA SER A 42 -13.52 3.28 9.63
C SER A 42 -12.18 3.99 9.71
N ALA A 43 -12.21 5.32 9.61
CA ALA A 43 -11.06 6.17 9.88
C ALA A 43 -11.31 7.03 11.12
N GLU A 44 -10.32 7.15 11.99
CA GLU A 44 -10.29 8.23 12.99
C GLU A 44 -9.57 9.43 12.41
N VAL A 45 -10.22 10.59 12.47
CA VAL A 45 -9.79 11.80 11.78
C VAL A 45 -9.50 12.88 12.79
N PHE A 46 -8.26 13.32 12.87
CA PHE A 46 -7.87 14.47 13.68
C PHE A 46 -7.94 15.74 12.84
N ASP A 47 -8.79 16.68 13.25
CA ASP A 47 -8.85 18.01 12.66
C ASP A 47 -7.86 18.93 13.38
N THR A 48 -6.82 19.36 12.66
CA THR A 48 -5.74 20.19 13.21
C THR A 48 -6.20 21.59 13.62
N ARG A 49 -7.33 22.08 13.09
CA ARG A 49 -7.90 23.40 13.42
C ARG A 49 -8.73 23.35 14.69
N THR A 50 -9.50 22.28 14.89
CA THR A 50 -10.36 22.15 16.09
C THR A 50 -9.65 21.42 17.24
N GLY A 51 -8.56 20.70 16.96
CA GLY A 51 -7.83 19.89 17.94
C GLY A 51 -8.61 18.64 18.38
N GLY A 52 -9.63 18.24 17.62
CA GLY A 52 -10.54 17.15 17.94
C GLY A 52 -10.34 15.92 17.06
N TRP A 53 -10.74 14.76 17.59
CA TRP A 53 -10.84 13.50 16.84
C TRP A 53 -12.31 13.22 16.51
N ASP A 54 -12.59 12.94 15.24
CA ASP A 54 -13.89 12.50 14.73
C ASP A 54 -13.79 11.10 14.11
N LEU A 55 -14.94 10.45 13.91
CA LEU A 55 -15.03 9.15 13.25
C LEU A 55 -15.60 9.29 11.84
N ALA A 56 -14.83 8.90 10.82
CA ALA A 56 -15.31 8.75 9.45
C ALA A 56 -15.72 7.29 9.20
N VAL A 57 -17.00 7.01 9.42
CA VAL A 57 -17.59 5.66 9.26
C VAL A 57 -17.62 5.27 7.78
N GLY A 58 -17.18 4.05 7.48
CA GLY A 58 -17.24 3.48 6.13
C GLY A 58 -16.23 4.05 5.14
N MET A 59 -15.32 4.92 5.58
CA MET A 59 -14.26 5.48 4.72
C MET A 59 -13.35 4.38 4.16
N TRP A 60 -13.14 3.29 4.90
CA TRP A 60 -12.52 2.07 4.38
C TRP A 60 -13.59 1.00 4.31
N GLN A 61 -13.88 0.43 3.15
CA GLN A 61 -15.07 -0.43 2.99
C GLN A 61 -14.82 -1.92 3.28
N LEU A 62 -13.56 -2.33 3.42
CA LEU A 62 -13.18 -3.73 3.64
C LEU A 62 -12.95 -4.02 5.14
N ASP A 63 -13.24 -5.24 5.56
CA ASP A 63 -12.87 -5.75 6.90
C ASP A 63 -11.40 -6.24 6.98
N VAL A 64 -10.61 -5.91 5.96
CA VAL A 64 -9.19 -6.23 5.86
C VAL A 64 -8.43 -4.90 5.82
N PRO A 65 -7.53 -4.63 6.78
CA PRO A 65 -6.79 -3.38 6.82
C PRO A 65 -6.04 -3.06 5.51
N PRO A 66 -6.04 -1.80 5.06
CA PRO A 66 -5.24 -1.38 3.92
C PRO A 66 -3.77 -1.62 4.21
N ASN A 67 -3.00 -1.95 3.17
CA ASN A 67 -1.55 -2.14 3.32
C ASN A 67 -0.86 -0.76 3.42
N GLN A 68 -1.29 0.17 2.57
CA GLN A 68 -0.69 1.48 2.43
C GLN A 68 -1.66 2.41 1.72
N ILE A 69 -1.67 3.67 2.16
CA ILE A 69 -2.48 4.77 1.63
C ILE A 69 -1.62 6.02 1.62
N VAL A 70 -1.63 6.75 0.51
CA VAL A 70 -0.86 7.99 0.34
C VAL A 70 -1.76 9.08 -0.23
N ALA A 71 -1.39 10.34 0.01
CA ALA A 71 -2.10 11.50 -0.52
C ALA A 71 -1.29 12.12 -1.68
N VAL A 72 -1.95 12.34 -2.82
CA VAL A 72 -1.38 13.03 -3.99
C VAL A 72 -2.45 13.95 -4.57
N ASP A 73 -2.11 15.23 -4.78
CA ASP A 73 -2.99 16.26 -5.35
C ASP A 73 -4.41 16.29 -4.76
N GLY A 74 -4.49 16.18 -3.43
CA GLY A 74 -5.77 16.21 -2.71
C GLY A 74 -6.63 14.96 -2.89
N LYS A 75 -6.12 13.88 -3.48
CA LYS A 75 -6.74 12.55 -3.54
C LYS A 75 -5.99 11.56 -2.67
N LEU A 76 -6.66 10.48 -2.27
CA LEU A 76 -6.05 9.35 -1.58
C LEU A 76 -5.93 8.17 -2.53
N PHE A 77 -4.78 7.49 -2.49
CA PHE A 77 -4.49 6.30 -3.27
C PHE A 77 -4.11 5.15 -2.35
N SER A 78 -4.62 3.95 -2.59
CA SER A 78 -4.31 2.74 -1.83
C SER A 78 -3.71 1.65 -2.73
N SER A 79 -2.78 0.87 -2.18
CA SER A 79 -2.21 -0.30 -2.84
C SER A 79 -2.27 -1.52 -1.93
N GLY A 80 -3.21 -2.42 -2.22
CA GLY A 80 -3.32 -3.70 -1.54
C GLY A 80 -3.79 -3.63 -0.09
N ASP A 81 -3.80 -4.77 0.57
CA ASP A 81 -4.22 -4.93 1.96
C ASP A 81 -3.24 -5.82 2.75
N CYS A 82 -3.51 -6.02 4.04
CA CYS A 82 -2.63 -6.80 4.90
C CYS A 82 -2.50 -8.29 4.52
N LEU A 83 -3.35 -8.80 3.61
CA LEU A 83 -3.28 -10.16 3.09
C LEU A 83 -2.53 -10.21 1.76
N LYS A 84 -2.75 -9.21 0.90
CA LYS A 84 -2.13 -9.09 -0.42
C LYS A 84 -1.59 -7.67 -0.64
N PRO A 85 -0.26 -7.46 -0.53
CA PRO A 85 0.36 -6.14 -0.69
C PRO A 85 0.13 -5.49 -2.07
N TRP A 86 -0.20 -6.29 -3.10
CA TRP A 86 -0.53 -5.84 -4.44
C TRP A 86 -1.72 -6.62 -5.00
N LYS A 87 -2.80 -5.93 -5.35
CA LYS A 87 -4.02 -6.55 -5.90
C LYS A 87 -4.07 -6.57 -7.42
N GLY A 88 -3.12 -5.95 -8.10
CA GLY A 88 -3.10 -5.82 -9.56
C GLY A 88 -3.43 -4.42 -10.06
N HIS A 89 -3.88 -3.52 -9.19
CA HIS A 89 -4.26 -2.14 -9.47
C HIS A 89 -4.07 -1.26 -8.23
N ILE A 90 -4.26 0.03 -8.41
CA ILE A 90 -4.27 1.06 -7.35
C ILE A 90 -5.72 1.51 -7.18
N ASP A 91 -6.17 1.65 -5.94
CA ASP A 91 -7.48 2.21 -5.64
C ASP A 91 -7.37 3.70 -5.36
N VAL A 92 -8.33 4.51 -5.80
CA VAL A 92 -8.46 5.94 -5.51
C VAL A 92 -9.76 6.20 -4.75
N TYR A 93 -9.69 7.04 -3.72
CA TYR A 93 -10.85 7.37 -2.90
C TYR A 93 -11.72 8.47 -3.55
N ASP A 94 -12.99 8.17 -3.80
CA ASP A 94 -14.03 9.14 -4.14
C ASP A 94 -14.75 9.62 -2.87
N GLY A 95 -14.38 10.81 -2.39
CA GLY A 95 -15.00 11.44 -1.23
C GLY A 95 -16.47 11.85 -1.42
N LYS A 96 -16.99 11.90 -2.66
CA LYS A 96 -18.42 12.17 -2.92
C LYS A 96 -19.28 10.92 -2.66
N GLN A 97 -18.76 9.77 -3.04
CA GLN A 97 -19.43 8.47 -2.89
C GLN A 97 -19.01 7.74 -1.61
N ASN A 98 -17.99 8.22 -0.91
CA ASN A 98 -17.38 7.56 0.25
C ASN A 98 -16.95 6.12 -0.10
N MET A 99 -16.28 5.98 -1.25
CA MET A 99 -15.92 4.69 -1.85
C MET A 99 -14.54 4.71 -2.49
N TRP A 100 -13.95 3.52 -2.64
CA TRP A 100 -12.68 3.32 -3.33
C TRP A 100 -12.96 2.69 -4.68
N ASP A 101 -12.48 3.33 -5.74
CA ASP A 101 -12.60 2.87 -7.13
C ASP A 101 -11.22 2.58 -7.71
N GLU A 102 -11.15 1.73 -8.73
CA GLU A 102 -9.90 1.49 -9.45
C GLU A 102 -9.41 2.78 -10.12
N ALA A 103 -8.15 3.16 -9.90
CA ALA A 103 -7.55 4.30 -10.57
C ALA A 103 -7.32 4.00 -12.06
N ASP A 104 -7.68 4.93 -12.94
CA ASP A 104 -7.52 4.78 -14.39
C ASP A 104 -6.08 4.45 -14.77
N GLY A 105 -5.91 3.43 -15.63
CA GLY A 105 -4.58 3.00 -16.10
C GLY A 105 -3.70 2.31 -15.05
N SER A 106 -4.21 2.06 -13.83
CA SER A 106 -3.42 1.51 -12.72
C SER A 106 -3.18 0.00 -12.81
N ARG A 107 -3.88 -0.72 -13.68
CA ARG A 107 -3.67 -2.17 -13.87
C ARG A 107 -2.24 -2.46 -14.26
N PHE A 108 -1.53 -3.22 -13.43
CA PHE A 108 -0.13 -3.54 -13.66
C PHE A 108 0.19 -4.98 -13.24
N GLN A 109 0.25 -5.85 -14.24
CA GLN A 109 0.45 -7.28 -14.03
C GLN A 109 1.90 -7.63 -13.69
N THR A 110 2.88 -6.79 -14.06
CA THR A 110 4.31 -7.04 -13.81
C THR A 110 4.62 -7.25 -12.34
N LEU A 111 3.94 -6.52 -11.43
CA LEU A 111 4.06 -6.70 -9.98
C LEU A 111 3.41 -8.00 -9.44
N ASN A 112 2.66 -8.74 -10.27
CA ASN A 112 2.16 -10.08 -9.98
C ASN A 112 3.05 -11.19 -10.57
N LEU A 113 3.99 -10.86 -11.47
CA LEU A 113 4.80 -11.85 -12.14
C LEU A 113 5.95 -12.33 -11.22
N PRO A 114 6.26 -13.64 -11.24
CA PRO A 114 7.51 -14.11 -10.69
C PRO A 114 8.67 -13.50 -11.49
N PHE A 115 9.69 -13.00 -10.79
CA PHE A 115 10.81 -12.26 -11.39
C PHE A 115 11.55 -13.02 -12.52
N SER A 116 11.46 -14.36 -12.55
CA SER A 116 12.02 -15.22 -13.61
C SER A 116 11.45 -14.93 -15.00
N THR A 117 10.19 -14.47 -15.09
CA THR A 117 9.60 -14.00 -16.35
C THR A 117 10.10 -12.62 -16.78
N ILE A 118 10.64 -11.81 -15.87
CA ILE A 118 11.12 -10.45 -16.16
C ILE A 118 12.62 -10.46 -16.52
N SER A 119 13.42 -11.34 -15.91
CA SER A 119 14.87 -11.43 -16.16
C SER A 119 15.27 -12.30 -17.36
N GLY A 120 14.31 -12.89 -18.09
CA GLY A 120 14.58 -13.70 -19.29
C GLY A 120 15.33 -15.01 -19.02
N SER A 121 15.49 -15.42 -17.76
CA SER A 121 16.22 -16.63 -17.36
C SER A 121 15.32 -17.87 -17.48
N SER A 122 15.45 -18.60 -18.58
CA SER A 122 14.66 -19.79 -18.94
C SER A 122 15.11 -21.13 -18.33
N ASN A 123 15.91 -21.13 -17.26
CA ASN A 123 16.32 -22.39 -16.63
C ASN A 123 15.24 -22.91 -15.68
N GLY A 124 14.40 -23.81 -16.18
CA GLY A 124 13.15 -24.25 -15.54
C GLY A 124 13.27 -25.19 -14.33
N ASN A 125 13.97 -24.82 -13.26
CA ASN A 125 13.96 -25.58 -12.00
C ASN A 125 14.16 -24.76 -10.71
N TRP A 126 13.99 -23.43 -10.75
CA TRP A 126 14.15 -22.60 -9.56
C TRP A 126 12.84 -22.49 -8.77
N ALA A 127 12.93 -22.55 -7.43
CA ALA A 127 11.82 -22.28 -6.52
C ALA A 127 11.14 -20.93 -6.86
N PRO A 128 9.82 -20.79 -6.62
CA PRO A 128 9.12 -19.54 -6.91
C PRO A 128 9.79 -18.37 -6.18
N ILE A 129 10.10 -17.32 -6.95
CA ILE A 129 10.73 -16.11 -6.44
C ILE A 129 9.76 -15.42 -5.48
N GLU A 130 10.22 -15.22 -4.25
CA GLU A 130 9.45 -14.64 -3.17
C GLU A 130 9.63 -13.11 -3.15
N ARG A 131 8.52 -12.37 -3.19
CA ARG A 131 8.54 -10.92 -2.98
C ARG A 131 8.70 -10.66 -1.49
N LEU A 132 9.81 -10.04 -1.12
CA LEU A 132 10.17 -9.72 0.26
C LEU A 132 9.39 -8.50 0.77
N TYR A 133 9.27 -7.46 -0.06
CA TYR A 133 8.55 -6.24 0.29
C TYR A 133 7.95 -5.55 -0.93
N LEU A 134 6.95 -4.72 -0.68
CA LEU A 134 6.40 -3.75 -1.62
C LEU A 134 6.00 -2.50 -0.83
N THR A 135 6.58 -1.36 -1.16
CA THR A 135 6.24 -0.06 -0.55
C THR A 135 6.00 1.00 -1.61
N MET A 136 5.10 1.93 -1.32
CA MET A 136 4.63 2.99 -2.19
C MET A 136 4.97 4.34 -1.57
N ALA A 137 5.59 5.22 -2.35
CA ALA A 137 5.97 6.56 -1.93
C ALA A 137 5.47 7.59 -2.95
N PRO A 138 4.77 8.66 -2.51
CA PRO A 138 4.37 9.73 -3.41
C PRO A 138 5.52 10.74 -3.61
N VAL A 139 5.73 11.17 -4.85
CA VAL A 139 6.66 12.27 -5.20
C VAL A 139 6.03 13.10 -6.33
N GLY A 140 5.63 14.34 -6.03
CA GLY A 140 4.85 15.15 -6.96
C GLY A 140 3.57 14.41 -7.38
N THR A 141 3.36 14.23 -8.68
CA THR A 141 2.21 13.50 -9.26
C THR A 141 2.48 12.01 -9.47
N GLN A 142 3.59 11.47 -8.94
CA GLN A 142 3.99 10.09 -9.18
C GLN A 142 3.94 9.25 -7.89
N LEU A 143 3.52 8.00 -8.05
CA LEU A 143 3.59 6.95 -7.03
C LEU A 143 4.73 6.01 -7.39
N TYR A 144 5.77 5.98 -6.55
CA TYR A 144 6.90 5.08 -6.70
C TYR A 144 6.67 3.80 -5.89
N PHE A 145 6.67 2.66 -6.56
CA PHE A 145 6.58 1.33 -5.99
C PHE A 145 7.97 0.71 -5.93
N LEU A 146 8.49 0.52 -4.72
CA LEU A 146 9.75 -0.19 -4.48
C LEU A 146 9.41 -1.63 -4.10
N ALA A 147 9.84 -2.57 -4.94
CA ALA A 147 9.60 -3.99 -4.78
C ALA A 147 10.94 -4.72 -4.62
N GLY A 148 11.04 -5.58 -3.60
CA GLY A 148 12.20 -6.42 -3.36
C GLY A 148 11.87 -7.89 -3.58
N TYR A 149 12.77 -8.61 -4.25
CA TYR A 149 12.60 -10.02 -4.57
C TYR A 149 13.83 -10.82 -4.12
N ARG A 150 13.60 -11.95 -3.47
CA ARG A 150 14.64 -12.94 -3.19
C ARG A 150 14.96 -13.68 -4.47
N VAL A 151 16.22 -13.66 -4.89
CA VAL A 151 16.70 -14.49 -6.00
C VAL A 151 17.18 -15.82 -5.43
N PRO A 152 16.59 -16.96 -5.85
CA PRO A 152 17.06 -18.25 -5.41
C PRO A 152 18.46 -18.53 -6.00
N GLY A 153 19.34 -19.15 -5.20
CA GLY A 153 20.77 -19.27 -5.50
C GLY A 153 21.51 -20.05 -4.41
N GLU A 154 22.75 -20.46 -4.69
CA GLU A 154 23.67 -20.96 -3.64
C GLU A 154 24.02 -19.86 -2.63
N SER A 155 24.05 -18.60 -3.08
CA SER A 155 24.16 -17.42 -2.25
C SER A 155 22.85 -16.62 -2.26
N PRO A 156 22.38 -16.13 -1.09
CA PRO A 156 21.22 -15.26 -1.00
C PRO A 156 21.52 -13.94 -1.72
N ARG A 157 20.62 -13.54 -2.63
CA ARG A 157 20.69 -12.26 -3.35
C ARG A 157 19.31 -11.61 -3.36
N THR A 158 19.31 -10.28 -3.36
CA THR A 158 18.07 -9.50 -3.44
C THR A 158 18.10 -8.64 -4.70
N VAL A 159 17.00 -8.64 -5.45
CA VAL A 159 16.81 -7.67 -6.53
C VAL A 159 15.73 -6.68 -6.13
N SER A 160 16.08 -5.40 -6.21
CA SER A 160 15.17 -4.28 -6.05
C SER A 160 14.72 -3.78 -7.42
N MET A 161 13.41 -3.58 -7.58
CA MET A 161 12.80 -2.96 -8.74
C MET A 161 12.02 -1.73 -8.31
N VAL A 162 12.04 -0.69 -9.14
CA VAL A 162 11.27 0.53 -8.93
C VAL A 162 10.34 0.73 -10.11
N TYR A 163 9.06 0.92 -9.81
CA TYR A 163 8.04 1.29 -10.79
C TYR A 163 7.45 2.64 -10.42
N ALA A 164 7.21 3.50 -11.39
CA ALA A 164 6.55 4.78 -11.18
C ALA A 164 5.20 4.78 -11.90
N PHE A 165 4.15 5.19 -11.19
CA PHE A 165 2.82 5.42 -11.73
C PHE A 165 2.52 6.93 -11.69
N ASP A 166 2.26 7.53 -12.84
CA ASP A 166 1.83 8.93 -12.95
C ASP A 166 0.32 9.05 -12.72
N THR A 167 -0.09 9.65 -11.59
CA THR A 167 -1.50 9.79 -11.22
C THR A 167 -2.28 10.77 -12.10
N SER A 168 -1.59 11.51 -12.97
CA SER A 168 -2.20 12.46 -13.91
C SER A 168 -2.33 11.91 -15.34
N ALA A 169 -1.65 10.80 -15.64
CA ALA A 169 -1.61 10.22 -16.98
C ALA A 169 -2.83 9.34 -17.25
N THR A 170 -3.43 9.50 -18.43
CA THR A 170 -4.55 8.67 -18.90
C THR A 170 -4.09 7.48 -19.74
N ILE A 171 -2.89 7.53 -20.32
CA ILE A 171 -2.29 6.46 -21.13
C ILE A 171 -0.81 6.34 -20.75
N GLY A 172 -0.31 5.09 -20.64
CA GLY A 172 1.11 4.85 -20.38
C GLY A 172 1.59 5.35 -19.02
N ALA A 173 0.71 5.30 -18.01
CA ALA A 173 0.97 5.84 -16.68
C ALA A 173 2.13 5.15 -15.94
N TRP A 174 2.48 3.92 -16.33
CA TRP A 174 3.55 3.15 -15.70
C TRP A 174 4.89 3.30 -16.41
N LYS A 175 5.95 3.45 -15.62
CA LYS A 175 7.36 3.37 -16.03
C LYS A 175 8.11 2.43 -15.09
N SER A 176 9.05 1.66 -15.63
CA SER A 176 10.00 0.86 -14.85
C SER A 176 11.38 1.49 -14.88
N LEU A 177 12.08 1.46 -13.75
CA LEU A 177 13.50 1.81 -13.67
C LEU A 177 14.33 0.52 -13.73
N GLU A 178 15.62 0.67 -14.05
CA GLU A 178 16.56 -0.45 -14.11
C GLU A 178 16.64 -1.18 -12.75
N PRO A 179 16.55 -2.52 -12.73
CA PRO A 179 16.70 -3.29 -11.50
C PRO A 179 18.08 -3.12 -10.88
N THR A 180 18.14 -3.19 -9.55
CA THR A 180 19.41 -3.20 -8.79
C THR A 180 19.52 -4.52 -8.06
N GLU A 181 20.61 -5.25 -8.29
CA GLU A 181 20.94 -6.50 -7.60
C GLU A 181 21.96 -6.25 -6.50
N GLU A 182 21.75 -6.88 -5.35
CA GLU A 182 22.61 -6.75 -4.18
C GLU A 182 22.90 -8.13 -3.56
N GLU A 183 24.13 -8.29 -3.05
CA GLU A 183 24.52 -9.49 -2.30
C GLU A 183 23.84 -9.51 -0.93
N GLY A 184 23.37 -10.69 -0.53
CA GLY A 184 22.66 -10.91 0.73
C GLY A 184 21.14 -10.75 0.62
N GLU A 185 20.47 -11.12 1.71
CA GLU A 185 19.04 -10.94 1.88
C GLU A 185 18.75 -9.62 2.58
N LYS A 186 17.98 -8.75 1.91
CA LYS A 186 17.39 -7.58 2.54
C LYS A 186 16.01 -7.93 3.03
N GLU A 187 15.92 -8.29 4.31
CA GLU A 187 14.65 -8.22 5.00
C GLU A 187 14.38 -6.78 5.43
N LEU A 188 13.19 -6.36 5.09
CA LEU A 188 12.73 -5.01 5.24
C LEU A 188 11.47 -5.20 6.12
N CYS A 189 11.47 -4.59 7.31
CA CYS A 189 10.31 -4.59 8.21
C CYS A 189 9.77 -3.16 8.39
N SER A 190 8.44 -3.03 8.49
CA SER A 190 7.76 -1.77 8.84
C SER A 190 8.07 -0.58 7.92
N HIS A 191 7.97 -0.75 6.60
CA HIS A 191 8.32 0.31 5.64
C HIS A 191 7.45 1.56 5.77
N CYS A 192 8.07 2.64 6.23
CA CYS A 192 7.69 3.99 5.89
C CYS A 192 8.69 4.54 4.87
N CYS A 193 8.21 5.09 3.76
CA CYS A 193 9.04 5.91 2.89
C CYS A 193 8.52 7.35 2.98
N VAL A 194 9.40 8.27 3.37
CA VAL A 194 9.11 9.69 3.38
C VAL A 194 10.10 10.33 2.43
N VAL A 195 9.59 11.00 1.40
CA VAL A 195 10.42 11.76 0.47
C VAL A 195 10.11 13.23 0.70
N GLN A 196 11.06 13.96 1.27
CA GLN A 196 11.02 15.41 1.36
C GLN A 196 11.93 15.97 0.27
N LEU A 197 11.34 16.56 -0.76
CA LEU A 197 12.09 17.31 -1.76
C LEU A 197 12.08 18.80 -1.38
N SER A 198 13.27 19.38 -1.31
CA SER A 198 13.53 20.79 -1.01
C SER A 198 13.30 21.71 -2.21
#